data_AF-A0A352LVF1-F1
#
_entry.id   AF-A0A352LVF1-F1
#
_cell.length_a   1.000
_cell.length_b   1.000
_cell.length_c   1.000
_cell.angle_alpha   90.00
_cell.angle_beta   90.00
_cell.angle_gamma   90.00
#
_symmetry.space_group_name_H-M   'P 1'
#
loop_
_entity.id
_entity.type
_entity.pdbx_description
1 polymer ?
#
loop_
_entity_poly.entity_id
_entity_poly.type
_entity_poly.pdbx_seq_one_letter_code
_entity_poly.pdbx_strand_id
1 'polypeptide(L)'
;LDVDNYEIKHHTISYTNDTLEYLRQKNPSTPLALIMGIDAFNKFDEWHKWQRILELAHLIIANRPNHWQTTNEKIIKILAERQVFTPKQLQEKPAGLIYCIDINPLPIAATEIRTLIKQQKDASLLLAKDVWQYINDNKLYTNQ
;
A
#
# COMPACT_ATOMS: atom_id res chain seq x y z
N LEU A 1 3.12 -7.54 -14.67
CA LEU A 1 3.47 -6.73 -13.49
C LEU A 1 4.43 -5.65 -13.98
N ASP A 2 4.17 -4.40 -13.63
CA ASP A 2 4.97 -3.24 -14.01
C ASP A 2 5.42 -2.51 -12.74
N VAL A 3 6.49 -1.73 -12.82
CA VAL A 3 7.06 -0.96 -11.69
C VAL A 3 7.27 0.48 -12.13
N ASP A 4 6.64 1.43 -11.44
CA ASP A 4 6.85 2.86 -11.68
C ASP A 4 7.95 3.39 -10.73
N ASN A 5 8.95 4.08 -11.29
CA ASN A 5 10.07 4.66 -10.55
C ASN A 5 9.95 6.17 -10.28
N TYR A 6 8.76 6.74 -10.45
CA TYR A 6 8.45 8.15 -10.25
C TYR A 6 8.99 8.68 -8.92
N GLU A 7 8.63 8.07 -7.80
CA GLU A 7 9.02 8.55 -6.45
C GLU A 7 10.55 8.53 -6.25
N ILE A 8 11.23 7.48 -6.73
CA ILE A 8 12.70 7.34 -6.61
C ILE A 8 13.42 8.42 -7.43
N LYS A 9 12.88 8.81 -8.58
CA LYS A 9 13.47 9.82 -9.46
C LYS A 9 13.30 11.26 -8.96
N HIS A 10 12.36 11.52 -8.05
CA HIS A 10 12.09 12.88 -7.60
C HIS A 10 13.06 13.40 -6.53
N HIS A 11 13.98 12.56 -6.02
CA HIS A 11 15.08 12.92 -5.11
C HIS A 11 14.70 13.76 -3.87
N THR A 12 13.41 13.89 -3.58
CA THR A 12 12.83 14.58 -2.42
C THR A 12 11.86 13.66 -1.71
N ILE A 13 11.39 14.08 -0.54
CA ILE A 13 10.25 13.42 0.12
C ILE A 13 9.10 13.38 -0.89
N SER A 14 8.57 12.18 -1.14
CA SER A 14 7.41 11.97 -2.00
C SER A 14 6.19 11.73 -1.12
N TYR A 15 5.14 12.52 -1.32
CA TYR A 15 3.86 12.30 -0.68
C TYR A 15 2.94 11.52 -1.64
N THR A 16 2.16 10.58 -1.10
CA THR A 16 1.25 9.76 -1.91
C THR A 16 0.26 10.59 -2.72
N ASN A 17 -0.14 11.77 -2.22
CA ASN A 17 -0.93 12.73 -2.99
C ASN A 17 -0.27 13.05 -4.34
N ASP A 18 1.01 13.41 -4.33
CA ASP A 18 1.72 13.91 -5.50
C ASP A 18 1.94 12.78 -6.51
N THR A 19 2.22 11.56 -6.02
CA THR A 19 2.28 10.35 -6.84
C THR A 19 0.92 10.06 -7.50
N LEU A 20 -0.19 10.19 -6.77
CA LEU A 20 -1.51 9.97 -7.33
C LEU A 20 -1.94 11.08 -8.30
N GLU A 21 -1.50 12.32 -8.12
CA GLU A 21 -1.70 13.40 -9.10
C GLU A 21 -1.00 13.07 -10.42
N TYR A 22 0.26 12.62 -10.36
CA TYR A 22 1.00 12.15 -11.53
C TYR A 22 0.29 11.00 -12.24
N LEU A 23 -0.14 9.97 -11.49
CA LEU A 23 -0.82 8.81 -12.07
C LEU A 23 -2.19 9.19 -12.66
N ARG A 24 -2.93 10.11 -12.03
CA ARG A 24 -4.21 10.61 -12.53
C ARG A 24 -4.04 11.42 -13.81
N GLN A 25 -2.98 12.23 -13.93
CA GLN A 25 -2.69 12.96 -15.18
C GLN A 25 -2.44 12.00 -16.34
N LYS A 26 -1.71 10.90 -16.09
CA LYS A 26 -1.49 9.84 -17.09
C LYS A 26 -2.75 9.01 -17.40
N ASN A 27 -3.66 8.90 -16.44
CA ASN A 27 -4.85 8.07 -16.54
C ASN A 27 -6.13 8.84 -16.14
N PRO A 28 -6.59 9.84 -16.92
CA PRO A 28 -7.61 10.78 -16.47
C PRO A 28 -8.95 10.11 -16.09
N SER A 29 -9.40 9.15 -16.88
CA SER A 29 -10.72 8.51 -16.71
C SER A 29 -10.67 7.09 -16.17
N THR A 30 -9.48 6.50 -16.04
CA THR A 30 -9.31 5.13 -15.55
C THR A 30 -9.59 5.07 -14.04
N PRO A 31 -10.42 4.14 -13.56
CA PRO A 31 -10.50 3.85 -12.12
C PRO A 31 -9.12 3.53 -11.55
N LEU A 32 -8.67 4.34 -10.59
CA LEU A 32 -7.39 4.16 -9.92
C LEU A 32 -7.65 3.76 -8.47
N ALA A 33 -6.95 2.76 -7.97
CA ALA A 33 -7.08 2.32 -6.59
C ALA A 33 -5.72 2.28 -5.90
N LEU A 34 -5.61 2.97 -4.76
CA LEU A 34 -4.50 2.83 -3.82
C LEU A 34 -4.81 1.67 -2.89
N ILE A 35 -3.95 0.65 -2.87
CA ILE A 35 -4.06 -0.48 -1.95
C ILE A 35 -3.21 -0.20 -0.72
N MET A 36 -3.79 -0.35 0.48
CA MET A 36 -3.09 -0.15 1.74
C MET A 36 -3.61 -1.07 2.85
N GLY A 37 -2.78 -1.33 3.86
CA GLY A 37 -3.19 -2.10 5.03
C GLY A 37 -4.08 -1.28 5.97
N ILE A 38 -4.89 -1.98 6.77
CA ILE A 38 -5.77 -1.37 7.76
C ILE A 38 -5.04 -0.45 8.76
N ASP A 39 -3.81 -0.78 9.17
CA ASP A 39 -3.05 0.06 10.11
C ASP A 39 -2.70 1.42 9.52
N ALA A 40 -2.37 1.47 8.23
CA ALA A 40 -2.13 2.72 7.52
C ALA A 40 -3.43 3.51 7.33
N PHE A 41 -4.54 2.79 7.06
CA PHE A 41 -5.85 3.41 6.89
C PHE A 41 -6.37 4.06 8.19
N ASN A 42 -6.13 3.44 9.35
CA ASN A 42 -6.54 3.99 10.65
C ASN A 42 -5.92 5.36 10.98
N LYS A 43 -4.79 5.68 10.35
CA LYS A 43 -4.08 6.97 10.45
C LYS A 43 -4.11 7.77 9.14
N PHE A 44 -5.00 7.42 8.23
CA PHE A 44 -5.02 8.02 6.90
C PHE A 44 -5.31 9.53 6.93
N ASP A 45 -6.05 10.03 7.92
CA ASP A 45 -6.31 11.46 8.07
C ASP A 45 -5.08 12.27 8.50
N GLU A 46 -3.98 11.61 8.88
CA GLU A 46 -2.68 12.23 9.15
C GLU A 46 -1.83 12.38 7.89
N TRP A 47 -2.22 11.75 6.76
CA TRP A 47 -1.45 11.82 5.52
C TRP A 47 -1.51 13.21 4.89
N HIS A 48 -0.42 13.61 4.24
CA HIS A 48 -0.36 14.90 3.55
C HIS A 48 -1.45 14.99 2.48
N LYS A 49 -2.34 15.98 2.61
CA LYS A 49 -3.51 16.20 1.73
C LYS A 49 -4.39 14.94 1.56
N TRP A 50 -4.63 14.19 2.64
CA TRP A 50 -5.40 12.95 2.59
C TRP A 50 -6.79 13.06 1.93
N GLN A 51 -7.49 14.20 2.06
CA GLN A 51 -8.77 14.40 1.37
C GLN A 51 -8.61 14.38 -0.16
N ARG A 52 -7.53 14.97 -0.67
CA ARG A 52 -7.23 15.04 -2.09
C ARG A 52 -6.96 13.64 -2.67
N ILE A 53 -6.34 12.75 -1.87
CA ILE A 53 -6.17 11.34 -2.25
C ILE A 53 -7.52 10.67 -2.60
N LEU A 54 -8.59 10.99 -1.85
CA LEU A 54 -9.94 10.47 -2.13
C LEU A 54 -10.55 11.01 -3.42
N GLU A 55 -10.05 12.12 -3.95
CA GLU A 55 -10.47 12.66 -5.26
C GLU A 55 -9.65 12.06 -6.41
N LEU A 56 -8.45 11.56 -6.10
CA LEU A 56 -7.50 11.03 -7.08
C LEU A 56 -7.60 9.52 -7.26
N ALA A 57 -7.99 8.77 -6.23
CA ALA A 57 -8.12 7.32 -6.27
C ALA A 57 -9.23 6.78 -5.37
N HIS A 58 -9.65 5.54 -5.63
CA HIS A 58 -10.28 4.68 -4.65
C HIS A 58 -9.26 4.20 -3.62
N LEU A 59 -9.74 3.76 -2.46
CA LEU A 59 -8.93 3.05 -1.48
C LEU A 59 -9.37 1.58 -1.43
N ILE A 60 -8.41 0.67 -1.50
CA ILE A 60 -8.63 -0.75 -1.20
C ILE A 60 -7.90 -1.05 0.10
N ILE A 61 -8.67 -1.38 1.14
CA ILE A 61 -8.16 -1.60 2.49
C ILE A 61 -8.00 -3.10 2.70
N ALA A 62 -6.75 -3.55 2.78
CA ALA A 62 -6.41 -4.91 3.15
C ALA A 62 -6.54 -5.08 4.67
N ASN A 63 -7.61 -5.71 5.10
CA ASN A 63 -7.92 -6.00 6.48
C ASN A 63 -7.28 -7.32 6.91
N ARG A 64 -6.55 -7.27 8.03
CA ARG A 64 -6.04 -8.47 8.70
C ARG A 64 -7.01 -8.85 9.82
N PRO A 65 -7.25 -10.15 10.07
CA PRO A 65 -8.11 -10.58 11.19
C PRO A 65 -7.74 -9.87 12.50
N ASN A 66 -8.75 -9.44 13.26
CA ASN A 66 -8.62 -8.75 14.55
C ASN A 66 -8.00 -7.34 14.54
N HIS A 67 -7.72 -6.74 13.37
CA HIS A 67 -7.13 -5.39 13.28
C HIS A 67 -8.14 -4.30 12.90
N TRP A 68 -9.40 -4.67 12.64
CA TRP A 68 -10.47 -3.73 12.34
C TRP A 68 -11.07 -3.14 13.62
N GLN A 69 -10.39 -2.16 14.22
CA GLN A 69 -10.90 -1.36 15.33
C GLN A 69 -10.31 0.04 15.22
N THR A 70 -11.09 0.99 14.73
CA THR A 70 -10.70 2.41 14.73
C THR A 70 -11.69 3.21 15.57
N THR A 71 -11.15 4.08 16.41
CA THR A 71 -11.90 5.11 17.15
C THR A 71 -11.81 6.47 16.46
N ASN A 72 -11.14 6.54 15.31
CA ASN A 72 -10.93 7.77 14.56
C ASN A 72 -12.22 8.17 13.82
N GLU A 73 -12.91 9.19 14.34
CA GLU A 73 -14.20 9.65 13.83
C GLU A 73 -14.16 10.06 12.35
N LYS A 74 -13.05 10.64 11.87
CA LYS A 74 -12.93 11.01 10.45
C LYS A 74 -12.86 9.78 9.56
N ILE A 75 -12.13 8.75 9.98
CA ILE A 75 -12.02 7.48 9.25
C ILE A 75 -13.38 6.77 9.24
N ILE A 76 -14.07 6.73 10.38
CA ILE A 76 -15.43 6.18 10.48
C ILE A 76 -16.37 6.91 9.53
N LYS A 77 -16.33 8.25 9.51
CA LYS A 77 -17.17 9.08 8.65
C LYS A 77 -16.93 8.81 7.16
N ILE A 78 -15.68 8.85 6.70
CA ILE A 78 -15.40 8.63 5.27
C ILE A 78 -15.73 7.21 4.83
N LEU A 79 -15.59 6.23 5.72
CA LEU A 79 -15.98 4.87 5.43
C LEU A 79 -17.50 4.78 5.27
N ALA A 80 -18.27 5.31 6.21
CA ALA A 80 -19.73 5.35 6.10
C ALA A 80 -20.22 6.05 4.83
N GLU A 81 -19.54 7.10 4.39
CA GLU A 81 -19.91 7.87 3.19
C GLU A 81 -19.50 7.23 1.86
N ARG A 82 -18.44 6.42 1.84
CA ARG A 82 -17.76 6.02 0.60
C ARG A 82 -17.58 4.52 0.42
N GLN A 83 -17.92 3.72 1.43
CA GLN A 83 -17.72 2.29 1.37
C GLN A 83 -18.62 1.65 0.33
N VAL A 84 -18.03 0.75 -0.45
CA VAL A 84 -18.72 -0.18 -1.34
C VAL A 84 -18.42 -1.60 -0.91
N PHE A 85 -19.27 -2.53 -1.36
CA PHE A 85 -19.23 -3.91 -0.89
C PHE A 85 -18.89 -4.90 -2.01
N THR A 86 -18.78 -4.42 -3.25
CA THR A 86 -18.35 -5.24 -4.38
C THR A 86 -17.24 -4.55 -5.17
N PRO A 87 -16.22 -5.29 -5.67
CA PRO A 87 -15.17 -4.71 -6.50
C PRO A 87 -15.69 -4.08 -7.78
N LYS A 88 -16.83 -4.56 -8.30
CA LYS A 88 -17.46 -4.04 -9.52
C LYS A 88 -17.83 -2.56 -9.39
N GLN A 89 -18.25 -2.12 -8.21
CA GLN A 89 -18.60 -0.72 -7.95
C GLN A 89 -17.40 0.23 -8.11
N LEU A 90 -16.17 -0.26 -7.94
CA LEU A 90 -14.96 0.53 -8.19
C LEU A 90 -14.81 0.91 -9.67
N GLN A 91 -15.52 0.26 -10.59
CA GLN A 91 -15.48 0.59 -12.02
C GLN A 91 -16.47 1.70 -12.40
N GLU A 92 -17.37 2.10 -11.49
CA GLU A 92 -18.46 3.04 -11.79
C GLU A 92 -18.01 4.50 -11.88
N LYS A 93 -16.88 4.83 -11.25
CA LYS A 93 -16.28 6.18 -11.28
C LYS A 93 -14.76 6.09 -11.15
N PRO A 94 -14.00 7.13 -11.49
CA PRO A 94 -12.53 7.04 -11.51
C PRO A 94 -11.86 6.99 -10.12
N ALA A 95 -12.52 7.49 -9.07
CA ALA A 95 -11.94 7.64 -7.73
C ALA A 95 -13.00 7.80 -6.62
N GLY A 96 -12.55 7.71 -5.35
CA GLY A 96 -13.32 8.18 -4.19
C GLY A 96 -14.31 7.20 -3.57
N LEU A 97 -14.13 5.90 -3.82
CA LEU A 97 -14.79 4.80 -3.09
C LEU A 97 -13.78 4.08 -2.22
N ILE A 98 -14.28 3.43 -1.18
CA ILE A 98 -13.48 2.61 -0.28
C ILE A 98 -14.00 1.17 -0.34
N TYR A 99 -13.11 0.21 -0.57
CA TYR A 99 -13.45 -1.21 -0.58
C TYR A 99 -12.55 -1.95 0.40
N CYS A 100 -13.14 -2.69 1.33
CA CYS A 100 -12.40 -3.48 2.30
C CYS A 100 -12.34 -4.94 1.84
N ILE A 101 -11.15 -5.53 1.87
CA ILE A 101 -10.92 -6.94 1.61
C ILE A 101 -10.30 -7.59 2.84
N ASP A 102 -10.84 -8.73 3.26
CA ASP A 102 -10.17 -9.56 4.25
C ASP A 102 -9.07 -10.35 3.57
N ILE A 103 -7.86 -10.23 4.10
CA ILE A 103 -6.70 -10.99 3.63
C ILE A 103 -6.25 -11.96 4.72
N ASN A 104 -5.79 -13.14 4.31
CA ASN A 104 -5.03 -14.02 5.19
C ASN A 104 -3.54 -13.70 5.02
N PRO A 105 -2.92 -12.93 5.93
CA PRO A 105 -1.52 -12.56 5.77
C PRO A 105 -0.64 -13.80 5.91
N LEU A 106 0.33 -13.93 5.01
CA LEU A 106 1.45 -14.84 5.27
C LEU A 106 2.22 -14.31 6.49
N PRO A 107 2.62 -15.17 7.43
CA PRO A 107 3.39 -14.77 8.61
C PRO A 107 4.86 -14.48 8.21
N ILE A 108 5.04 -13.48 7.36
CA ILE A 108 6.33 -13.08 6.80
C ILE A 108 6.46 -11.57 6.99
N ALA A 109 7.51 -11.15 7.69
CA ALA A 109 7.85 -9.74 7.83
C ALA A 109 9.23 -9.43 7.22
N ALA A 110 9.35 -8.28 6.57
CA ALA A 110 10.63 -7.83 6.02
C ALA A 110 11.71 -7.67 7.12
N THR A 111 11.32 -7.28 8.33
CA THR A 111 12.22 -7.19 9.49
C THR A 111 12.79 -8.55 9.88
N GLU A 112 11.97 -9.60 9.85
CA GLU A 112 12.41 -10.98 10.15
C GLU A 112 13.35 -11.49 9.08
N ILE A 113 13.01 -11.29 7.79
CA ILE A 113 13.88 -11.65 6.66
C ILE A 113 15.25 -10.98 6.78
N ARG A 114 15.30 -9.66 7.01
CA ARG A 114 16.57 -8.94 7.20
C ARG A 114 17.36 -9.46 8.40
N THR A 115 16.67 -9.86 9.48
CA THR A 115 17.31 -10.43 10.67
C THR A 115 17.91 -11.81 10.39
N LEU A 116 17.21 -12.68 9.65
CA LEU A 116 17.71 -13.99 9.23
C LEU A 116 18.98 -13.83 8.38
N ILE A 117 18.94 -12.95 7.38
CA ILE A 117 20.09 -12.67 6.49
C ILE A 117 21.28 -12.17 7.30
N LYS A 118 21.06 -11.23 8.24
CA LYS A 118 22.09 -10.72 9.14
C LYS A 118 22.72 -11.82 10.00
N GLN A 119 21.93 -12.82 10.39
CA GLN A 119 22.38 -14.01 11.13
C GLN A 119 22.98 -15.10 10.22
N GLN A 120 23.21 -14.82 8.93
CA GLN A 120 23.69 -15.77 7.93
C GLN A 120 22.79 -17.00 7.77
N LYS A 121 21.49 -16.86 8.05
CA LYS A 121 20.48 -17.91 7.84
C LYS A 121 19.86 -17.78 6.45
N ASP A 122 19.50 -18.91 5.87
CA ASP A 122 18.81 -18.97 4.59
C ASP A 122 17.36 -18.46 4.73
N ALA A 123 17.00 -17.48 3.89
CA ALA A 123 15.65 -16.93 3.77
C ALA A 123 15.07 -17.09 2.34
N SER A 124 15.69 -17.93 1.51
CA SER A 124 15.31 -18.18 0.11
C SER A 124 13.85 -18.62 -0.07
N LEU A 125 13.31 -19.38 0.89
CA LEU A 125 11.92 -19.85 0.87
C LEU A 125 10.88 -18.75 1.19
N LEU A 126 11.33 -17.60 1.72
CA LEU A 126 10.46 -16.48 2.09
C LEU A 126 10.37 -15.41 0.98
N LEU A 127 11.11 -15.58 -0.12
CA LEU A 127 11.30 -14.59 -1.17
C LEU A 127 11.18 -15.23 -2.55
N ALA A 128 10.90 -14.40 -3.56
CA ALA A 128 11.07 -14.82 -4.94
C ALA A 128 12.56 -15.13 -5.19
N LYS A 129 12.83 -16.19 -5.98
CA LYS A 129 14.19 -16.67 -6.28
C LYS A 129 15.11 -15.55 -6.78
N ASP A 130 14.64 -14.73 -7.70
CA ASP A 130 15.45 -13.65 -8.29
C ASP A 130 15.74 -12.52 -7.29
N VAL A 131 14.83 -12.27 -6.34
CA VAL A 131 15.05 -11.30 -5.24
C VAL A 131 16.10 -11.84 -4.26
N TRP A 132 16.03 -13.13 -3.91
CA TRP A 132 17.04 -13.78 -3.08
C TRP A 132 18.43 -13.76 -3.73
N GLN A 133 18.50 -14.07 -5.01
CA GLN A 133 19.74 -14.00 -5.79
C GLN A 133 20.33 -12.58 -5.77
N TYR A 134 19.51 -11.56 -6.04
CA TYR A 134 19.94 -10.16 -6.02
C TYR A 134 20.47 -9.72 -4.66
N ILE A 135 19.82 -10.13 -3.56
CA ILE A 135 20.28 -9.84 -2.19
C ILE A 135 21.67 -10.41 -1.95
N ASN A 136 21.93 -11.66 -2.36
CA ASN A 136 23.22 -12.31 -2.17
C ASN A 136 24.33 -11.71 -3.03
N ASP A 137 24.06 -11.46 -4.32
CA ASP A 137 25.05 -10.91 -5.26
C ASP A 137 25.51 -9.52 -4.81
N ASN A 138 24.59 -8.73 -4.22
CA ASN A 138 24.87 -7.37 -3.75
C ASN A 138 25.19 -7.29 -2.25
N LYS A 139 25.25 -8.44 -1.55
CA LYS A 139 25.52 -8.52 -0.10
C LYS A 139 24.64 -7.57 0.73
N LEU A 140 23.35 -7.49 0.37
CA LEU A 140 22.41 -6.63 1.09
C LEU A 140 22.11 -7.23 2.47
N TYR A 141 22.01 -6.37 3.47
CA TYR A 141 21.66 -6.73 4.86
C TYR A 141 22.67 -7.61 5.61
N THR A 142 23.85 -7.88 5.03
CA THR A 142 24.89 -8.69 5.68
C THR A 142 25.78 -7.89 6.64
N ASN A 143 25.85 -6.57 6.48
CA ASN A 143 26.74 -5.70 7.27
C ASN A 143 25.93 -4.65 8.06
N GLN A 144 25.72 -4.94 9.35
CA GLN A 144 25.50 -3.96 10.42
C GLN A 144 26.07 -4.48 11.72
#